data_AF-A0A7W7G0U4-F1
#
_entry.id   AF-A0A7W7G0U4-F1
#
_cell.length_a   1.000
_cell.length_b   1.000
_cell.length_c   1.000
_cell.angle_alpha   90.00
_cell.angle_beta   90.00
_cell.angle_gamma   90.00
#
_symmetry.space_group_name_H-M   'P 1'
#
loop_
_entity.id
_entity.type
_entity.pdbx_description
1 polymer ?
#
loop_
_entity_poly.entity_id
_entity_poly.type
_entity_poly.pdbx_seq_one_letter_code
_entity_poly.pdbx_strand_id
1 'polypeptide(L)' 'MLTGQIPDSTRGGVSTPDDDVRELFLLMPRLVGRAKRTPPPAQLAGLDLAPRHLNLFALMIFDGRRP' A
#
# COMPACT_ATOMS: atom_id res chain seq x y z
N MET A 1 14.30 -26.21 -21.25
CA MET A 1 13.98 -24.82 -21.63
C MET A 1 12.70 -24.44 -20.89
N LEU A 2 12.84 -23.81 -19.73
CA LEU A 2 11.74 -23.51 -18.81
C LEU A 2 11.09 -22.19 -19.27
N THR A 3 9.99 -22.26 -20.01
CA THR A 3 9.19 -21.08 -20.35
C THR A 3 8.51 -20.60 -19.08
N GLY A 4 8.98 -19.49 -18.53
CA GLY A 4 8.27 -18.72 -17.51
C GLY A 4 7.00 -18.15 -18.10
N GLN A 5 5.91 -18.92 -18.04
CA GLN A 5 4.58 -18.39 -18.27
C GLN A 5 4.20 -17.53 -17.06
N ILE A 6 4.28 -16.22 -17.24
CA ILE A 6 3.52 -15.27 -16.43
C ILE A 6 2.04 -15.57 -16.74
N PRO A 7 1.23 -16.03 -15.77
CA PRO A 7 -0.17 -16.26 -16.03
C PRO A 7 -0.85 -14.93 -16.39
N ASP A 8 -1.61 -14.97 -17.49
CA ASP A 8 -2.45 -13.89 -18.01
C ASP A 8 -3.65 -13.70 -17.06
N SER A 9 -3.52 -12.83 -16.06
CA SER A 9 -4.53 -12.59 -15.02
C SER A 9 -5.84 -11.95 -15.51
N THR A 10 -6.05 -11.78 -16.82
CA THR A 10 -7.21 -11.05 -17.38
C THR A 10 -8.18 -11.93 -18.19
N ARG A 11 -8.11 -13.27 -18.11
CA ARG A 11 -9.20 -14.13 -18.61
C ARG A 11 -9.93 -14.75 -17.43
N GLY A 12 -11.23 -14.47 -17.33
CA GLY A 12 -12.12 -14.89 -16.25
C GLY A 12 -12.18 -16.41 -16.04
N GLY A 13 -11.16 -16.94 -15.37
CA GLY A 13 -11.08 -18.26 -14.76
C GLY A 13 -10.76 -18.09 -13.28
N VAL A 14 -11.20 -19.04 -12.46
CA VAL A 14 -11.06 -18.97 -10.99
C VAL A 14 -9.58 -18.89 -10.62
N SER A 15 -9.16 -17.72 -10.10
CA SER A 15 -7.84 -17.53 -9.50
C SER A 15 -7.75 -18.34 -8.22
N THR A 16 -6.60 -18.97 -7.97
CA THR A 16 -6.37 -19.63 -6.68
C THR A 16 -6.04 -18.56 -5.62
N PRO A 17 -6.35 -18.81 -4.33
CA PRO A 17 -5.97 -17.88 -3.26
C PRO A 17 -4.46 -17.55 -3.25
N ASP A 18 -3.61 -18.50 -3.65
CA ASP A 18 -2.15 -18.29 -3.75
C ASP A 18 -1.76 -17.37 -4.90
N ASP A 19 -2.50 -17.39 -6.01
CA ASP A 19 -2.32 -16.46 -7.13
C ASP A 19 -2.71 -15.05 -6.73
N ASP A 20 -3.85 -14.89 -6.03
CA ASP A 20 -4.33 -13.59 -5.53
C ASP A 20 -3.39 -12.99 -4.48
N VAL A 21 -2.91 -13.81 -3.54
CA VAL A 21 -1.94 -13.38 -2.53
C VAL A 21 -0.64 -12.97 -3.21
N ARG A 22 -0.17 -13.73 -4.21
CA ARG A 22 1.04 -13.38 -4.97
C ARG A 22 0.86 -12.05 -5.71
N GLU A 23 -0.27 -11.82 -6.35
CA GLU A 23 -0.57 -10.52 -6.96
C GLU A 23 -0.58 -9.38 -5.95
N LEU A 24 -1.21 -9.60 -4.79
CA LEU A 24 -1.23 -8.63 -3.70
C LEU A 24 0.19 -8.25 -3.25
N PHE A 25 1.07 -9.24 -3.08
CA PHE A 25 2.47 -9.00 -2.72
C PHE A 25 3.27 -8.28 -3.80
N LEU A 26 2.88 -8.37 -5.07
CA LEU A 26 3.51 -7.60 -6.16
C LEU A 26 2.96 -6.18 -6.28
N LEU A 27 1.69 -5.96 -5.90
CA LEU A 27 1.02 -4.67 -5.96
C LEU A 27 1.33 -3.80 -4.74
N MET A 28 1.26 -4.37 -3.53
CA MET A 28 1.38 -3.67 -2.26
C MET A 28 2.70 -2.88 -2.11
N PRO A 29 3.88 -3.43 -2.43
CA PRO A 29 5.12 -2.68 -2.33
C PRO A 29 5.17 -1.45 -3.24
N ARG A 30 4.56 -1.55 -4.43
CA ARG A 30 4.48 -0.42 -5.39
C ARG A 30 3.54 0.66 -4.86
N LEU A 31 2.39 0.26 -4.32
CA LEU A 31 1.43 1.16 -3.71
C LEU A 31 2.03 1.87 -2.48
N VAL A 32 2.64 1.10 -1.57
CA VAL A 32 3.32 1.62 -0.37
C VAL A 32 4.48 2.54 -0.76
N GLY A 33 5.26 2.19 -1.79
CA GLY A 33 6.34 3.02 -2.30
C GLY A 33 5.85 4.37 -2.85
N ARG A 34 4.70 4.40 -3.53
CA ARG A 34 4.07 5.65 -3.97
C ARG A 34 3.57 6.47 -2.79
N ALA A 35 2.86 5.85 -1.86
CA ALA A 35 2.31 6.52 -0.67
C ALA A 35 3.42 7.15 0.19
N LYS A 36 4.54 6.46 0.40
CA LYS A 36 5.70 6.96 1.15
C LYS A 36 6.41 8.15 0.47
N ARG A 37 6.24 8.32 -0.84
CA ARG A 37 6.82 9.45 -1.60
C ARG A 37 5.90 10.67 -1.64
N THR A 38 4.65 10.54 -1.22
CA THR A 38 3.75 11.68 -1.11
C THR A 38 4.27 12.61 0.00
N PRO A 39 4.52 13.89 -0.30
CA PRO A 39 4.98 14.82 0.72
C PRO A 39 3.89 15.02 1.79
N PRO A 40 4.28 15.31 3.04
CA PRO A 40 3.32 15.62 4.08
C PRO A 40 2.50 16.88 3.73
N PRO A 41 1.23 16.96 4.17
CA PRO A 41 0.39 18.15 3.98
C PRO A 41 1.06 19.45 4.46
N ALA A 42 0.77 20.57 3.80
CA ALA A 42 1.37 21.88 4.10
C ALA A 42 1.15 22.31 5.56
N GLN A 43 0.04 21.90 6.18
CA GLN A 43 -0.28 22.15 7.58
C GLN A 43 0.75 21.55 8.55
N LEU A 44 1.48 20.52 8.12
CA LEU A 44 2.49 19.81 8.90
C LEU A 44 3.93 20.22 8.52
N ALA A 45 4.11 21.08 7.52
CA ALA A 45 5.44 21.43 6.98
C ALA A 45 6.32 22.24 7.95
N GLY A 46 5.71 22.87 8.98
CA GLY A 46 6.42 23.63 10.01
C GLY A 46 6.77 22.82 11.27
N LEU A 47 6.44 21.53 11.30
CA LEU A 47 6.68 20.66 12.45
C LEU A 47 7.81 19.67 12.11
N ASP A 48 8.79 19.50 13.00
CA ASP A 48 9.88 18.52 12.82
C ASP A 48 9.39 17.09 13.09
N LEU A 49 8.56 16.57 12.17
CA LEU A 49 7.89 15.29 12.31
C LEU A 49 8.70 14.17 11.68
N ALA A 50 9.36 13.37 12.52
CA ALA A 50 9.89 12.08 12.12
C ALA A 50 8.76 11.13 11.64
N PRO A 51 9.05 10.13 10.78
CA PRO A 51 8.06 9.19 10.26
C PRO A 51 7.19 8.50 11.33
N ARG A 52 7.77 8.23 12.50
CA ARG A 52 7.05 7.65 13.65
C ARG A 52 5.97 8.57 14.23
N HIS A 53 6.19 9.89 14.22
CA HIS A 53 5.22 10.87 14.72
C HIS A 53 4.03 10.98 13.76
N LEU A 54 4.28 10.93 12.44
CA LEU A 54 3.24 10.88 11.43
C LEU A 54 2.38 9.62 11.56
N ASN A 55 2.99 8.46 11.84
CA ASN A 55 2.25 7.23 12.04
C ASN A 55 1.33 7.31 13.27
N LEU A 56 1.83 7.84 14.39
CA LEU A 56 1.04 8.01 15.61
C LEU A 56 -0.09 9.03 15.39
N PHE A 57 0.19 10.15 14.71
CA PHE A 57 -0.81 11.15 14.35
C PHE A 57 -1.92 10.58 13.46
N ALA A 58 -1.56 9.78 12.45
CA ALA A 58 -2.52 9.09 11.59
C ALA A 58 -3.42 8.17 12.43
N LEU A 59 -2.83 7.35 13.30
CA LEU A 59 -3.59 6.46 14.18
C LEU A 59 -4.56 7.24 15.08
N MET A 60 -4.17 8.38 15.66
CA MET A 60 -5.08 9.21 16.45
C MET A 60 -6.26 9.78 15.62
N ILE A 61 -6.00 10.22 14.37
CA ILE A 61 -7.06 10.71 13.47
C ILE A 61 -8.00 9.57 13.05
N PHE A 62 -7.46 8.39 12.77
CA PHE A 62 -8.25 7.23 12.36
C PHE A 62 -9.02 6.58 13.52
N ASP A 63 -8.47 6.62 14.74
CA ASP A 63 -9.10 6.11 15.96
C ASP A 63 -10.16 7.09 16.53
N GLY A 64 -10.17 8.33 16.05
CA GLY A 64 -11.26 9.26 16.26
C GLY A 64 -12.56 8.67 15.71
N ARG A 65 -13.39 8.15 16.63
CA ARG A 65 -14.74 7.65 16.41
C ARG A 65 -15.47 8.54 15.40
N ARG A 66 -15.53 8.07 14.15
CA ARG A 66 -16.33 8.74 13.12
C ARG A 66 -17.81 8.63 13.54
N PRO A 67 -18.62 9.69 13.41
CA PRO A 67 -20.07 9.59 13.55
C PRO A 67 -20.67 8.65 12.51
#